data_AF-A0A0B5EPA3-F1
#
_entry.id   AF-A0A0B5EPA3-F1
#
_cell.length_a   1.000
_cell.length_b   1.000
_cell.length_c   1.000
_cell.angle_alpha   90.00
_cell.angle_beta   90.00
_cell.angle_gamma   90.00
#
_symmetry.space_group_name_H-M   'P 1'
#
loop_
_entity.id
_entity.type
_entity.pdbx_description
1 polymer ?
#
loop_
_entity_poly.entity_id
_entity_poly.type
_entity_poly.pdbx_seq_one_letter_code
_entity_poly.pdbx_strand_id
1 'polypeptide(L)'
;MTLYIDPPTWPGHGRLWSHLVSDVSYEELHAFAARIGAPPRAFERDHYDIPAHHYREAVAAGAVEVSSREVVRLLTRAGLRRRKRSGGRPVGERSVAERSAGERSLGERPVGERPLGERPLGERSAEERSAGDR
;
A
#
# COMPACT_ATOMS: atom_id res chain seq x y z
N MET A 1 13.25 -3.12 -23.24
CA MET A 1 12.26 -2.92 -22.17
C MET A 1 12.46 -4.02 -21.16
N THR A 2 12.48 -3.67 -19.88
CA THR A 2 12.94 -4.56 -18.82
C THR A 2 11.84 -4.66 -17.77
N LEU A 3 11.34 -5.88 -17.56
CA LEU A 3 10.47 -6.14 -16.41
C LEU A 3 11.31 -6.66 -15.26
N TYR A 4 10.89 -6.37 -14.05
CA TYR A 4 11.63 -6.70 -12.84
C TYR A 4 10.75 -7.53 -11.90
N ILE A 5 11.31 -8.56 -11.30
CA ILE A 5 10.63 -9.46 -10.38
C ILE A 5 11.49 -9.67 -9.13
N ASP A 6 10.88 -9.74 -7.94
CA ASP A 6 11.60 -10.13 -6.73
C ASP A 6 11.48 -11.63 -6.42
N PRO A 7 12.42 -12.22 -5.65
CA PRO A 7 12.28 -13.59 -5.20
C PRO A 7 10.99 -13.79 -4.41
N PRO A 8 10.37 -14.99 -4.46
CA PRO A 8 9.09 -15.23 -3.81
C PRO A 8 9.27 -15.34 -2.29
N THR A 9 9.37 -14.20 -1.60
CA THR A 9 9.60 -14.14 -0.15
C THR A 9 8.39 -13.62 0.61
N TRP A 10 7.37 -13.11 -0.09
CA TRP A 10 6.20 -12.52 0.56
C TRP A 10 5.14 -13.59 0.90
N PRO A 11 4.82 -13.81 2.18
CA PRO A 11 3.82 -14.80 2.57
C PRO A 11 2.40 -14.26 2.39
N GLY A 12 1.50 -15.08 1.82
CA GLY A 12 0.08 -14.76 1.71
C GLY A 12 -0.73 -15.96 1.23
N HIS A 13 -1.93 -16.18 1.77
CA HIS A 13 -2.81 -17.29 1.35
C HIS A 13 -2.13 -18.68 1.35
N GLY A 14 -1.26 -18.95 2.32
CA GLY A 14 -0.54 -20.24 2.43
C GLY A 14 0.53 -20.47 1.34
N ARG A 15 0.94 -19.43 0.61
CA ARG A 15 1.96 -19.49 -0.42
C ARG A 15 2.89 -18.28 -0.37
N LEU A 16 4.00 -18.38 -1.09
CA LEU A 16 4.95 -17.29 -1.29
C LEU A 16 4.67 -16.57 -2.61
N TRP A 17 4.95 -15.28 -2.63
CA TRP A 17 4.64 -14.37 -3.72
C TRP A 17 5.84 -13.50 -4.08
N SER A 18 5.89 -13.16 -5.36
CA SER A 18 6.78 -12.19 -5.97
C SER A 18 5.96 -11.03 -6.54
N HIS A 19 6.60 -9.88 -6.68
CA HIS A 19 6.07 -8.67 -7.27
C HIS A 19 6.76 -8.41 -8.61
N LEU A 20 5.97 -8.42 -9.68
CA LEU A 20 6.42 -8.11 -11.03
C LEU A 20 6.06 -6.67 -11.38
N VAL A 21 7.04 -5.89 -11.85
CA VAL A 21 6.88 -4.46 -12.20
C VAL A 21 7.53 -4.10 -13.54
N SER A 22 7.12 -2.94 -14.05
CA SER A 22 7.78 -2.21 -15.12
C SER A 22 8.31 -0.87 -14.56
N ASP A 23 9.39 -0.35 -15.15
CA ASP A 23 9.86 1.03 -14.92
C ASP A 23 9.51 2.01 -16.05
N VAL A 24 8.71 1.59 -17.04
CA VAL A 24 8.28 2.40 -18.18
C VAL A 24 6.76 2.58 -18.25
N SER A 25 5.98 1.48 -18.27
CA SER A 25 4.52 1.57 -18.39
C SER A 25 3.79 0.32 -17.88
N TYR A 26 2.50 0.50 -17.55
CA TYR A 26 1.64 -0.65 -17.22
C TYR A 26 1.21 -1.46 -18.43
N GLU A 27 1.19 -0.86 -19.62
CA GLU A 27 0.80 -1.56 -20.84
C GLU A 27 1.71 -2.76 -21.11
N GLU A 28 3.03 -2.56 -21.03
CA GLU A 28 3.98 -3.68 -21.19
C GLU A 28 3.90 -4.68 -20.05
N LEU A 29 3.61 -4.21 -18.83
CA LEU A 29 3.45 -5.06 -17.66
C LEU A 29 2.25 -6.00 -17.85
N HIS A 30 1.12 -5.46 -18.33
CA HIS A 30 -0.07 -6.24 -18.65
C HIS A 30 0.19 -7.24 -19.79
N ALA A 31 0.88 -6.81 -20.85
CA ALA A 31 1.22 -7.68 -21.97
C ALA A 31 2.15 -8.84 -21.56
N PHE A 32 3.14 -8.56 -20.71
CA PHE A 32 4.02 -9.58 -20.16
C PHE A 32 3.26 -10.53 -19.24
N ALA A 33 2.45 -10.00 -18.32
CA ALA A 33 1.67 -10.80 -17.39
C ALA A 33 0.72 -11.76 -18.12
N ALA A 34 0.04 -11.29 -19.16
CA ALA A 34 -0.83 -12.14 -19.99
C ALA A 34 -0.04 -13.27 -20.68
N ARG A 35 1.18 -13.00 -21.15
CA ARG A 35 2.04 -13.98 -21.82
C ARG A 35 2.52 -15.10 -20.89
N ILE A 36 2.73 -14.81 -19.60
CA ILE A 36 3.08 -15.81 -18.57
C ILE A 36 1.85 -16.40 -17.86
N GLY A 37 0.64 -16.16 -18.39
CA GLY A 37 -0.61 -16.70 -17.83
C GLY A 37 -1.08 -16.06 -16.52
N ALA A 38 -0.50 -14.93 -16.10
CA ALA A 38 -0.93 -14.23 -14.89
C ALA A 38 -2.31 -13.57 -15.12
N PRO A 39 -3.31 -13.85 -14.27
CA PRO A 39 -4.66 -13.35 -14.48
C PRO A 39 -4.74 -11.84 -14.21
N PRO A 40 -5.61 -11.07 -14.90
CA PRO A 40 -5.71 -9.62 -14.69
C PRO A 40 -5.97 -9.19 -13.24
N ARG A 41 -6.69 -10.04 -12.48
CA ARG A 41 -6.97 -9.82 -11.04
C ARG A 41 -5.75 -9.88 -10.13
N ALA A 42 -4.60 -10.37 -10.62
CA ALA A 42 -3.35 -10.36 -9.87
C ALA A 42 -2.64 -9.00 -9.93
N PHE A 43 -3.18 -8.03 -10.69
CA PHE A 43 -2.67 -6.67 -10.73
C PHE A 43 -3.13 -5.85 -9.52
N GLU A 44 -2.17 -5.47 -8.67
CA GLU A 44 -2.37 -4.68 -7.46
C GLU A 44 -1.90 -3.23 -7.66
N ARG A 45 -2.60 -2.53 -8.56
CA ARG A 45 -2.48 -1.09 -8.88
C ARG A 45 -1.21 -0.65 -9.58
N ASP A 46 -0.06 -1.22 -9.26
CA ASP A 46 1.24 -0.88 -9.84
C ASP A 46 2.18 -2.09 -10.06
N HIS A 47 1.77 -3.29 -9.69
CA HIS A 47 2.54 -4.52 -9.85
C HIS A 47 1.59 -5.71 -10.04
N TYR A 48 2.13 -6.84 -10.48
CA TYR A 48 1.46 -8.13 -10.42
C TYR A 48 2.00 -8.99 -9.27
N ASP A 49 1.09 -9.61 -8.53
CA ASP A 49 1.41 -10.66 -7.56
C ASP A 49 1.55 -12.01 -8.28
N ILE A 50 2.78 -12.51 -8.33
CA ILE A 50 3.14 -13.76 -9.01
C ILE A 50 3.38 -14.84 -7.95
N PRO A 51 2.65 -15.97 -7.98
CA PRO A 51 2.88 -17.03 -7.00
C PRO A 51 4.22 -17.72 -7.25
N ALA A 52 4.86 -18.24 -6.20
CA ALA A 52 6.21 -18.81 -6.25
C ALA A 52 6.45 -19.86 -7.37
N HIS A 53 5.42 -20.62 -7.76
CA HIS A 53 5.55 -21.61 -8.83
C HIS A 53 5.63 -21.00 -10.24
N HIS A 54 5.15 -19.76 -10.45
CA HIS A 54 5.31 -19.02 -11.71
C HIS A 54 6.58 -18.14 -11.74
N TYR A 55 7.30 -18.05 -10.61
CA TYR A 55 8.51 -17.24 -10.51
C TYR A 55 9.55 -17.57 -11.60
N ARG A 56 9.86 -18.86 -11.76
CA ARG A 56 10.85 -19.33 -12.73
C ARG A 56 10.42 -19.07 -14.16
N GLU A 57 9.11 -19.15 -14.44
CA GLU A 57 8.56 -18.84 -15.76
C GLU A 57 8.70 -17.36 -16.09
N ALA A 58 8.44 -16.47 -15.12
CA ALA A 58 8.65 -15.03 -15.31
C ALA A 58 10.12 -14.70 -15.63
N VAL A 59 11.07 -15.30 -14.90
CA VAL A 59 12.50 -15.12 -15.16
C VAL A 59 12.88 -15.69 -16.54
N ALA A 60 12.41 -16.89 -16.89
CA ALA A 60 12.63 -17.50 -18.19
C ALA A 60 12.02 -16.68 -19.36
N ALA A 61 10.91 -15.98 -19.11
CA ALA A 61 10.26 -15.08 -20.07
C ALA A 61 10.94 -13.71 -20.22
N GLY A 62 12.03 -13.47 -19.48
CA GLY A 62 12.89 -12.29 -19.58
C GLY A 62 12.72 -11.26 -18.47
N ALA A 63 12.00 -11.56 -17.37
CA ALA A 63 12.00 -10.69 -16.20
C ALA A 63 13.35 -10.77 -15.47
N VAL A 64 13.89 -9.60 -15.10
CA VAL A 64 15.13 -9.47 -14.36
C VAL A 64 14.86 -9.60 -12.87
N GLU A 65 15.49 -10.58 -12.23
CA GLU A 65 15.44 -10.73 -10.77
C GLU A 65 16.11 -9.54 -10.09
N VAL A 66 15.40 -8.89 -9.16
CA VAL A 66 15.91 -7.81 -8.30
C VAL A 66 15.36 -7.95 -6.89
N SER A 67 15.98 -7.31 -5.90
CA SER A 67 15.41 -7.32 -4.53
C SER A 67 14.05 -6.59 -4.47
N SER A 68 13.18 -6.96 -3.51
CA SER A 68 11.92 -6.22 -3.26
C SER A 68 12.14 -4.72 -2.99
N ARG A 69 13.28 -4.36 -2.38
CA ARG A 69 13.66 -2.96 -2.16
C ARG A 69 13.89 -2.24 -3.49
N GLU A 70 14.48 -2.93 -4.46
CA GLU A 70 14.76 -2.39 -5.78
C GLU A 70 13.47 -2.26 -6.61
N VAL A 71 12.54 -3.22 -6.52
CA VAL A 71 11.18 -3.10 -7.08
C VAL A 71 10.53 -1.77 -6.67
N VAL A 72 10.54 -1.45 -5.37
CA VAL A 72 9.96 -0.20 -4.87
C VAL A 72 10.71 1.03 -5.38
N ARG A 73 12.04 0.98 -5.48
CA ARG A 73 12.86 2.07 -6.03
C ARG A 73 12.54 2.33 -7.50
N LEU A 74 12.46 1.28 -8.31
CA LEU A 74 12.11 1.35 -9.73
C LEU A 74 10.73 1.99 -9.93
N LEU A 75 9.70 1.49 -9.22
CA LEU A 75 8.36 2.07 -9.26
C LEU A 75 8.33 3.55 -8.85
N THR A 76 9.12 3.91 -7.84
CA THR A 76 9.18 5.30 -7.33
C THR A 76 9.87 6.21 -8.35
N ARG A 77 11.00 5.77 -8.92
CA ARG A 77 11.77 6.52 -9.92
C ARG A 77 10.97 6.69 -11.22
N ALA A 78 10.20 5.69 -11.61
CA ALA A 78 9.34 5.71 -12.78
C ALA A 78 8.06 6.55 -12.60
N GLY A 79 7.75 7.00 -11.37
CA GLY A 79 6.49 7.69 -11.08
C GLY A 79 5.25 6.76 -11.12
N LEU A 80 5.47 5.45 -11.20
CA LEU A 80 4.41 4.44 -11.27
C LEU A 80 3.93 4.01 -9.88
N ARG A 81 4.66 4.26 -8.78
CA ARG A 81 4.21 3.81 -7.45
C ARG A 81 2.82 4.36 -7.08
N ARG A 82 1.89 3.46 -6.80
CA ARG A 82 0.52 3.70 -6.34
C ARG A 82 0.34 3.06 -4.96
N ARG A 83 0.49 3.85 -3.89
CA ARG A 83 0.21 3.41 -2.50
C ARG A 83 -1.28 3.27 -2.17
N LYS A 84 -1.69 2.17 -1.55
CA LYS A 84 -3.03 1.99 -0.97
C LYS A 84 -3.25 3.09 0.08
N ARG A 85 -4.26 3.96 -0.11
CA ARG A 85 -4.64 4.94 0.91
C ARG A 85 -5.42 4.19 1.99
N SER A 86 -4.82 3.97 3.15
CA SER A 86 -5.58 3.66 4.37
C SER A 86 -6.46 4.86 4.66
N GLY A 87 -7.78 4.67 4.73
CA GLY A 87 -8.78 5.73 4.79
C GLY A 87 -8.51 6.79 5.86
N GLY A 88 -7.80 7.84 5.48
CA GLY A 88 -7.82 9.13 6.15
C GLY A 88 -8.99 9.89 5.54
N ARG A 89 -9.98 10.22 6.38
CA ARG A 89 -11.03 11.20 6.11
C ARG A 89 -10.42 12.40 5.37
N PRO A 90 -11.01 12.92 4.27
CA PRO A 90 -10.37 13.99 3.51
C PRO A 90 -10.23 15.21 4.42
N VAL A 91 -8.99 15.61 4.72
CA VAL A 91 -8.72 16.98 5.18
C VAL A 91 -8.96 17.85 3.96
N GLY A 92 -10.07 18.57 3.99
CA GLY A 92 -10.55 19.40 2.87
C GLY A 92 -9.44 20.25 2.29
N GLU A 93 -9.16 20.01 1.02
CA GLU A 93 -8.43 20.94 0.16
C GLU A 93 -9.17 22.28 0.20
N ARG A 94 -8.47 23.30 0.71
CA ARG A 94 -8.86 24.69 0.56
C ARG A 94 -8.63 25.06 -0.90
N SER A 95 -9.66 24.92 -1.72
CA SER A 95 -9.71 25.56 -3.02
C SER A 95 -9.92 27.06 -2.82
N VAL A 96 -8.89 27.82 -3.17
CA VAL A 96 -8.97 29.24 -3.49
C VAL A 96 -9.75 29.42 -4.80
N ALA A 97 -10.43 30.55 -4.92
CA ALA A 97 -11.42 30.97 -5.93
C ALA A 97 -12.85 30.50 -5.57
N GLU A 98 -13.89 31.33 -5.57
CA GLU A 98 -14.10 32.56 -6.31
C GLU A 98 -15.15 33.42 -5.58
N ARG A 99 -15.07 34.71 -5.85
CA ARG A 99 -15.86 35.79 -5.27
C ARG A 99 -17.14 35.89 -6.10
N SER A 100 -18.31 35.70 -5.48
CA SER A 100 -19.56 36.26 -6.00
C SER A 100 -20.53 36.53 -4.86
N ALA A 101 -21.09 37.74 -4.90
CA ALA A 101 -22.04 38.27 -3.93
C ALA A 101 -23.39 37.53 -4.00
N GLY A 102 -24.03 37.36 -2.84
CA GLY A 102 -25.33 36.70 -2.74
C GLY A 102 -25.84 36.65 -1.30
N GLU A 103 -26.25 37.82 -0.81
CA GLU A 103 -27.46 38.05 -0.01
C GLU A 103 -28.09 36.90 0.83
N ARG A 104 -28.22 37.19 2.14
CA ARG A 104 -29.26 36.80 3.13
C ARG A 104 -29.37 35.32 3.53
N SER A 105 -29.15 35.03 4.81
CA SER A 105 -30.21 35.07 5.84
C SER A 105 -29.65 34.63 7.19
N LEU A 106 -30.14 35.28 8.25
CA LEU A 106 -29.85 34.99 9.65
C LEU A 106 -30.40 33.61 10.03
N GLY A 107 -29.59 32.81 10.71
CA GLY A 107 -29.95 31.47 11.18
C GLY A 107 -29.06 31.04 12.34
N GLU A 108 -29.41 31.59 13.51
CA GLU A 108 -29.39 30.98 14.85
C GLU A 108 -28.30 29.96 15.20
N ARG A 109 -27.49 30.33 16.19
CA ARG A 109 -26.50 29.49 16.86
C ARG A 109 -27.18 28.55 17.85
N PRO A 110 -26.77 27.27 17.92
CA PRO A 110 -26.80 26.54 19.18
C PRO A 110 -25.40 26.43 19.78
N VAL A 111 -25.32 26.81 21.05
CA VAL A 111 -24.19 26.59 21.95
C VAL A 111 -24.17 25.09 22.27
N GLY A 112 -23.09 24.41 21.90
CA GLY A 112 -22.87 23.00 22.21
C GLY A 112 -21.68 22.87 23.14
N GLU A 113 -21.98 22.71 24.42
CA GLU A 113 -21.05 22.59 25.53
C GLU A 113 -20.11 21.40 25.41
N ARG A 114 -18.85 21.61 25.80
CA ARG A 114 -17.86 20.56 26.03
C ARG A 114 -18.13 19.93 27.41
N PRO A 115 -17.98 18.61 27.55
CA PRO A 115 -17.35 18.10 28.76
C PRO A 115 -16.04 17.36 28.51
N LEU A 116 -15.26 17.36 29.58
CA LEU A 116 -13.87 16.97 29.72
C LEU A 116 -13.74 15.44 29.73
N GLY A 117 -12.84 14.90 28.91
CA GLY A 117 -12.43 13.50 28.97
C GLY A 117 -11.21 13.37 29.88
N GLU A 118 -11.45 13.01 31.12
CA GLU A 118 -10.44 12.70 32.13
C GLU A 118 -9.73 11.38 31.77
N ARG A 119 -8.39 11.41 31.77
CA ARG A 119 -7.51 10.26 32.03
C ARG A 119 -6.95 10.47 33.44
N PRO A 120 -6.31 9.50 34.14
CA PRO A 120 -5.90 8.14 33.76
C PRO A 120 -6.33 7.10 34.83
N LEU A 121 -5.94 5.82 34.78
CA LEU A 121 -4.76 5.29 35.46
C LEU A 121 -4.48 3.87 34.96
N GLY A 122 -3.21 3.63 34.62
CA GLY A 122 -2.71 2.31 34.28
C GLY A 122 -2.35 1.53 35.53
N GLU A 123 -2.87 0.31 35.61
CA GLU A 123 -2.38 -0.70 36.54
C GLU A 123 -1.36 -1.56 35.81
N ARG A 124 -0.15 -1.47 36.34
CA ARG A 124 1.04 -2.20 35.95
C ARG A 124 1.34 -3.11 37.13
N SER A 125 0.91 -4.37 37.05
CA SER A 125 1.38 -5.40 37.96
C SER A 125 2.71 -5.93 37.44
N ALA A 126 3.77 -5.36 37.98
CA ALA A 126 5.05 -6.03 38.12
C ALA A 126 5.03 -6.76 39.47
N GLU A 127 5.48 -8.01 39.48
CA GLU A 127 6.11 -8.77 40.57
C GLU A 127 5.93 -10.26 40.28
N GLU A 128 6.84 -11.19 40.53
CA GLU A 128 8.28 -11.20 40.79
C GLU A 128 8.61 -12.69 41.05
N ARG A 129 9.82 -13.14 40.68
CA ARG A 129 10.63 -14.17 41.40
C ARG A 129 10.07 -15.63 41.39
N SER A 130 10.85 -16.72 41.41
CA SER A 130 12.28 -17.01 41.40
C SER A 130 12.48 -18.54 41.25
N ALA A 131 13.67 -18.94 40.76
CA ALA A 131 14.51 -20.09 41.18
C ALA A 131 14.22 -21.58 40.81
N GLY A 132 15.33 -22.24 40.41
CA GLY A 132 15.64 -23.69 40.58
C GLY A 132 15.86 -24.42 39.25
N ASP A 133 17.05 -24.49 38.66
CA ASP A 133 18.19 -25.38 38.98
C ASP A 133 17.79 -26.79 39.46
N ARG A 134 17.80 -27.75 38.53
CA ARG A 134 18.41 -29.09 38.62
C ARG A 134 18.19 -29.88 37.34
#